data_AF-A0A7C2WUW7-F1
#
_entry.id   AF-A0A7C2WUW7-F1
#
_cell.length_a   1.000
_cell.length_b   1.000
_cell.length_c   1.000
_cell.angle_alpha   90.00
_cell.angle_beta   90.00
_cell.angle_gamma   90.00
#
_symmetry.space_group_name_H-M   'P 1'
#
loop_
_entity.id
_entity.type
_entity.pdbx_description
1 polymer ?
#
loop_
_entity_poly.entity_id
_entity_poly.type
_entity_poly.pdbx_seq_one_letter_code
_entity_poly.pdbx_strand_id
1 'polypeptide(L)'
;TYASYLRKKEDITLSGLSACSMNEFVEVVLGGTIAIPAAVIFFGVAQTQAIVQTDGGFAIGFFAMPVIFQQMPAGQFFGFLWFLLLFLAGLTSSMAMFTPLLVFLEDELRISRRAGVKIVGIGVFVLMQPVILFYHHKVLDEIDYWMGTFGLVLFVAMESVIFAWIFGLDKGWKEMHEGADLRVPRVFYYIMKYVTPAFAMAMLVWFAYDGLLDKIRMVGVAAEHRPYLWLARGMILLMAGFLVWGVWYAWRTHPKFFADVDSDEEAAS
;
A
#
# COMPACT_ATOMS: atom_id res chain seq x y z
N THR A 1 7.96 -8.49 0.27
CA THR A 1 8.60 -8.92 -0.99
C THR A 1 9.97 -8.30 -1.22
N TYR A 2 10.20 -6.98 -1.16
CA TYR A 2 11.57 -6.49 -1.39
C TYR A 2 12.61 -7.05 -0.43
N ALA A 3 12.26 -7.17 0.85
CA ALA A 3 13.13 -7.78 1.85
C ALA A 3 13.47 -9.26 1.57
N SER A 4 12.68 -10.00 0.77
CA SER A 4 12.99 -11.41 0.45
C SER A 4 14.11 -11.56 -0.59
N TYR A 5 14.52 -10.47 -1.24
CA TYR A 5 15.70 -10.45 -2.11
C TYR A 5 17.01 -10.19 -1.36
N LEU A 6 16.93 -9.83 -0.07
CA LEU A 6 18.10 -9.69 0.78
C LEU A 6 18.64 -11.07 1.18
N ARG A 7 19.95 -11.15 1.36
CA ARG A 7 20.61 -12.35 1.89
C ARG A 7 20.33 -12.43 3.39
N LYS A 8 20.34 -13.65 3.93
CA LYS A 8 20.02 -13.94 5.34
C LYS A 8 20.76 -13.09 6.39
N LYS A 9 21.98 -12.64 6.08
CA LYS A 9 22.84 -11.86 7.01
C LYS A 9 23.01 -10.39 6.63
N GLU A 10 22.22 -9.89 5.66
CA GLU A 10 22.25 -8.47 5.34
C GLU A 10 21.45 -7.67 6.36
N ASP A 11 21.94 -6.48 6.71
CA ASP A 11 21.27 -5.61 7.66
C ASP A 11 19.91 -5.15 7.14
N ILE A 12 18.87 -5.44 7.91
CA ILE A 12 17.51 -4.93 7.69
C ILE A 12 17.15 -3.77 8.62
N THR A 13 17.92 -3.56 9.70
CA THR A 13 17.55 -2.61 10.75
C THR A 13 17.90 -1.18 10.38
N LEU A 14 19.16 -0.91 10.03
CA LEU A 14 19.62 0.39 9.58
C LEU A 14 19.09 0.68 8.18
N SER A 15 19.07 -0.32 7.30
CA SER A 15 18.48 -0.22 5.96
C SER A 15 17.00 0.15 6.02
N GLY A 16 16.22 -0.53 6.87
CA GLY A 16 14.81 -0.23 7.10
C GLY A 16 14.59 1.15 7.68
N LEU A 17 15.34 1.50 8.74
CA LEU A 17 15.26 2.83 9.36
C LEU A 17 15.61 3.95 8.38
N SER A 18 16.64 3.76 7.55
CA SER A 18 17.07 4.74 6.56
C SER A 18 16.02 4.95 5.47
N ALA A 19 15.41 3.86 4.99
CA ALA A 19 14.31 3.93 4.01
C ALA A 19 13.09 4.66 4.58
N CYS A 20 12.65 4.32 5.80
CA CYS A 20 11.54 5.00 6.47
C CYS A 20 11.87 6.49 6.73
N SER A 21 13.07 6.78 7.23
CA SER A 21 13.48 8.16 7.54
C SER A 21 13.56 9.03 6.28
N MET A 22 14.00 8.46 5.16
CA MET A 22 14.00 9.15 3.87
C MET A 22 12.59 9.42 3.36
N ASN A 23 11.67 8.45 3.52
CA ASN A 23 10.26 8.66 3.20
C ASN A 23 9.67 9.83 3.99
N GLU A 24 9.82 9.81 5.32
CA GLU A 24 9.30 10.86 6.20
C GLU A 24 9.92 12.23 5.91
N PHE A 25 11.22 12.27 5.62
CA PHE A 25 11.88 13.51 5.22
C PHE A 25 11.28 14.07 3.92
N VAL A 26 11.11 13.24 2.90
CA VAL A 26 10.50 13.66 1.63
C VAL A 26 9.05 14.08 1.84
N GLU A 27 8.27 13.35 2.62
CA GLU A 27 6.86 13.65 2.87
C GLU A 27 6.67 14.97 3.62
N VAL A 28 7.31 15.12 4.79
CA VAL A 28 7.11 16.28 5.66
C VAL A 28 7.84 17.51 5.15
N VAL A 29 9.11 17.36 4.71
CA VAL A 29 9.94 18.49 4.30
C VAL A 29 9.67 18.87 2.87
N LEU A 30 9.62 17.94 1.91
CA LEU A 30 9.41 18.31 0.50
C LEU A 30 7.93 18.40 0.17
N GLY A 31 7.15 17.36 0.45
CA GLY A 31 5.70 17.33 0.17
C GLY A 31 4.94 18.41 0.95
N GLY A 32 5.15 18.45 2.26
CA GLY A 32 4.47 19.35 3.18
C GLY A 32 4.78 20.84 2.97
N THR A 33 5.96 21.20 2.45
CA THR A 33 6.37 22.61 2.31
C THR A 33 6.15 23.20 0.92
N ILE A 34 5.87 22.39 -0.10
CA ILE A 34 5.61 22.89 -1.44
C ILE A 34 4.13 23.24 -1.60
N ALA A 35 3.25 22.24 -1.55
CA ALA A 35 1.90 22.41 -2.07
C ALA A 35 0.95 23.13 -1.10
N ILE A 36 1.00 22.80 0.20
CA ILE A 36 0.13 23.43 1.20
C ILE A 36 0.49 24.90 1.41
N PRO A 37 1.77 25.31 1.62
CA PRO A 37 2.11 26.72 1.74
C PRO A 37 1.78 27.52 0.48
N ALA A 38 2.04 26.97 -0.72
CA ALA A 38 1.67 27.64 -1.96
C ALA A 38 0.15 27.87 -2.05
N ALA A 39 -0.65 26.84 -1.74
CA ALA A 39 -2.10 26.97 -1.73
C ALA A 39 -2.59 27.99 -0.70
N VAL A 40 -2.02 28.01 0.51
CA VAL A 40 -2.39 28.98 1.56
C VAL A 40 -2.00 30.40 1.18
N ILE A 41 -0.83 30.61 0.56
CA ILE A 41 -0.38 31.94 0.11
C ILE A 41 -1.30 32.49 -0.98
N PHE A 42 -1.74 31.65 -1.92
CA PHE A 42 -2.55 32.08 -3.07
C PHE A 42 -4.05 32.18 -2.77
N PHE A 43 -4.59 31.22 -2.01
CA PHE A 43 -6.04 31.12 -1.78
C PHE A 43 -6.46 31.55 -0.37
N GLY A 44 -5.53 31.63 0.58
CA GLY A 44 -5.83 31.78 2.00
C GLY A 44 -6.31 30.48 2.65
N VAL A 45 -6.18 30.40 3.98
CA VAL A 45 -6.43 29.16 4.76
C VAL A 45 -7.82 28.58 4.54
N ALA A 46 -8.87 29.41 4.61
CA ALA A 46 -10.25 28.95 4.51
C ALA A 46 -10.55 28.31 3.14
N GLN A 47 -10.07 28.94 2.06
CA GLN A 47 -10.28 28.42 0.72
C GLN A 47 -9.42 27.18 0.46
N THR A 48 -8.17 27.15 0.96
CA THR A 48 -7.34 25.94 0.88
C THR A 48 -8.01 24.75 1.58
N GLN A 49 -8.61 24.97 2.76
CA GLN A 49 -9.36 23.92 3.45
C GLN A 49 -10.56 23.43 2.62
N ALA A 50 -11.32 24.35 1.99
CA ALA A 50 -12.42 23.97 1.11
C ALA A 50 -11.96 23.14 -0.11
N ILE A 51 -10.79 23.47 -0.69
CA ILE A 51 -10.20 22.70 -1.79
C ILE A 51 -9.84 21.28 -1.32
N VAL A 52 -9.17 21.15 -0.17
CA VAL A 52 -8.80 19.85 0.41
C VAL A 52 -10.04 19.01 0.72
N GLN A 53 -11.16 19.61 1.12
CA GLN A 53 -12.39 18.88 1.41
C GLN A 53 -13.05 18.24 0.17
N THR A 54 -12.66 18.62 -1.05
CA THR A 54 -13.27 18.08 -2.28
C THR A 54 -12.74 16.68 -2.61
N ASP A 55 -11.42 16.54 -2.78
CA ASP A 55 -10.76 15.26 -3.09
C ASP A 55 -9.35 15.18 -2.43
N GLY A 56 -9.18 15.80 -1.26
CA GLY A 56 -7.94 15.71 -0.47
C GLY A 56 -6.71 16.24 -1.20
N GLY A 57 -5.64 15.42 -1.18
CA GLY A 57 -4.38 15.72 -1.86
C GLY A 57 -4.49 15.80 -3.38
N PHE A 58 -5.47 15.11 -3.99
CA PHE A 58 -5.66 15.15 -5.45
C PHE A 58 -6.09 16.56 -5.90
N ALA A 59 -7.02 17.19 -5.18
CA ALA A 59 -7.45 18.55 -5.46
C ALA A 59 -6.31 19.57 -5.33
N ILE A 60 -5.41 19.39 -4.36
CA ILE A 60 -4.23 20.25 -4.23
C ILE A 60 -3.29 20.07 -5.42
N GLY A 61 -2.91 18.82 -5.74
CA GLY A 61 -1.90 18.56 -6.76
C GLY A 61 -2.36 18.78 -8.20
N PHE A 62 -3.65 18.54 -8.50
CA PHE A 62 -4.18 18.54 -9.86
C PHE A 62 -5.14 19.70 -10.17
N PHE A 63 -5.57 20.46 -9.15
CA PHE A 63 -6.37 21.68 -9.36
C PHE A 63 -5.66 22.92 -8.81
N ALA A 64 -5.33 22.96 -7.52
CA ALA A 64 -4.75 24.15 -6.89
C ALA A 64 -3.39 24.53 -7.48
N MET A 65 -2.45 23.58 -7.56
CA MET A 65 -1.10 23.84 -8.06
C MET A 65 -1.07 24.32 -9.53
N PRO A 66 -1.80 23.70 -10.48
CA PRO A 66 -1.91 24.24 -11.84
C PRO A 66 -2.44 25.67 -11.91
N VAL A 67 -3.46 26.01 -11.11
CA VAL A 67 -4.01 27.38 -11.05
C VAL A 67 -2.96 28.36 -10.53
N ILE A 68 -2.20 27.97 -9.50
CA ILE A 68 -1.09 28.79 -8.97
C ILE A 68 -0.02 29.02 -10.03
N PHE A 69 0.41 27.97 -10.73
CA PHE A 69 1.44 28.09 -11.75
C PHE A 69 1.03 29.03 -12.88
N GLN A 70 -0.24 29.08 -13.28
CA GLN A 70 -0.72 30.01 -14.31
C GLN A 70 -0.53 31.49 -13.93
N GLN A 71 -0.48 31.81 -12.64
CA GLN A 71 -0.26 33.16 -12.13
C GLN A 71 1.22 33.49 -11.91
N MET A 72 2.11 32.51 -12.04
CA MET A 72 3.55 32.68 -11.85
C MET A 72 4.27 32.98 -13.18
N PRO A 73 5.27 33.89 -13.17
CA PRO A 73 6.23 33.98 -14.27
C PRO A 73 6.88 32.61 -14.53
N ALA A 74 6.98 32.22 -15.80
CA ALA A 74 7.44 30.88 -16.22
C ALA A 74 6.62 29.71 -15.63
N GLY A 75 5.34 29.94 -15.31
CA GLY A 75 4.42 28.95 -14.75
C GLY A 75 4.40 27.58 -15.45
N GLN A 76 4.45 27.56 -16.78
CA GLN A 76 4.46 26.31 -17.54
C GLN A 76 5.69 25.44 -17.25
N PHE A 77 6.85 26.05 -17.01
CA PHE A 77 8.07 25.34 -16.66
C PHE A 77 7.96 24.68 -15.28
N PHE A 78 7.46 25.41 -14.29
CA PHE A 78 7.24 24.86 -12.94
C PHE A 78 6.12 23.81 -12.93
N GLY A 79 5.05 24.01 -13.71
CA GLY A 79 4.01 23.01 -13.91
C GLY A 79 4.55 21.71 -14.53
N PHE A 80 5.42 21.80 -15.53
CA PHE A 80 6.09 20.63 -16.10
C PHE A 80 6.93 19.90 -15.04
N LEU A 81 7.75 20.62 -14.26
CA LEU A 81 8.56 20.01 -13.20
C LEU A 81 7.71 19.34 -12.12
N TRP A 82 6.59 19.96 -11.74
CA TRP A 82 5.64 19.42 -10.78
C TRP A 82 5.05 18.08 -11.25
N PHE A 83 4.51 18.04 -12.46
CA PHE A 83 3.93 16.81 -13.00
C PHE A 83 4.98 15.76 -13.33
N LEU A 84 6.19 16.15 -13.74
CA LEU A 84 7.30 15.23 -13.90
C LEU A 84 7.69 14.59 -12.56
N LEU A 85 7.74 15.37 -11.48
CA LEU A 85 8.00 14.87 -10.13
C LEU A 85 6.91 13.87 -9.70
N LEU A 86 5.63 14.23 -9.85
CA LEU A 86 4.52 13.32 -9.51
C LEU A 86 4.54 12.05 -10.37
N PHE A 87 4.89 12.16 -11.66
CA PHE A 87 5.03 11.02 -12.55
C PHE A 87 6.13 10.06 -12.10
N LEU A 88 7.32 10.58 -11.79
CA LEU A 88 8.44 9.75 -11.31
C LEU A 88 8.11 9.09 -9.96
N ALA A 89 7.48 9.83 -9.03
CA ALA A 89 7.06 9.29 -7.74
C ALA A 89 5.98 8.19 -7.87
N GLY A 90 5.01 8.37 -8.76
CA GLY A 90 4.00 7.35 -9.05
C GLY A 90 4.59 6.13 -9.78
N LEU A 91 5.55 6.35 -10.68
CA LEU A 91 6.21 5.27 -11.43
C LEU A 91 7.00 4.34 -10.51
N THR A 92 7.80 4.87 -9.58
CA THR A 92 8.57 4.05 -8.64
C THR A 92 7.65 3.28 -7.69
N SER A 93 6.59 3.91 -7.19
CA SER A 93 5.64 3.29 -6.26
C SER A 93 4.82 2.17 -6.93
N SER A 94 4.34 2.40 -8.16
CA SER A 94 3.59 1.38 -8.91
C SER A 94 4.43 0.14 -9.24
N MET A 95 5.71 0.32 -9.59
CA MET A 95 6.64 -0.79 -9.79
C MET A 95 6.81 -1.64 -8.53
N ALA A 96 6.86 -1.01 -7.35
CA ALA A 96 6.90 -1.72 -6.08
C ALA A 96 5.63 -2.54 -5.83
N MET A 97 4.46 -2.00 -6.14
CA MET A 97 3.18 -2.67 -5.95
C MET A 97 2.98 -3.89 -6.88
N PHE A 98 3.58 -3.90 -8.07
CA PHE A 98 3.51 -5.07 -8.97
C PHE A 98 4.46 -6.20 -8.58
N THR A 99 5.52 -5.91 -7.84
CA THR A 99 6.55 -6.88 -7.50
C THR A 99 6.01 -8.09 -6.70
N PRO A 100 5.18 -7.93 -5.65
CA PRO A 100 4.55 -9.05 -4.94
C PRO A 100 3.76 -9.99 -5.85
N LEU A 101 2.96 -9.45 -6.76
CA LEU A 101 2.18 -10.26 -7.69
C LEU A 101 3.09 -11.02 -8.66
N LEU A 102 4.14 -10.38 -9.19
CA LEU A 102 5.09 -11.04 -10.07
C LEU A 102 5.83 -12.18 -9.38
N VAL A 103 6.27 -11.97 -8.13
CA VAL A 103 6.92 -13.01 -7.31
C VAL A 103 5.97 -14.16 -7.05
N PHE A 104 4.70 -13.89 -6.73
CA PHE A 104 3.70 -14.94 -6.57
C PHE A 104 3.50 -15.78 -7.84
N LEU A 105 3.44 -15.14 -9.02
CA LEU A 105 3.34 -15.88 -10.28
C LEU A 105 4.58 -16.72 -10.59
N GLU A 106 5.77 -16.21 -10.24
CA GLU A 106 7.06 -16.87 -10.49
C GLU A 106 7.31 -18.03 -9.53
N ASP A 107 7.16 -17.81 -8.23
CA ASP A 107 7.51 -18.76 -7.18
C ASP A 107 6.41 -19.82 -6.99
N GLU A 108 5.14 -19.41 -6.92
CA GLU A 108 4.03 -20.32 -6.61
C GLU A 108 3.42 -20.97 -7.85
N LEU A 109 3.22 -20.19 -8.92
CA LEU A 109 2.62 -20.68 -10.17
C LEU A 109 3.67 -21.12 -11.20
N ARG A 110 4.97 -20.98 -10.91
CA ARG A 110 6.09 -21.36 -11.78
C ARG A 110 6.02 -20.75 -13.18
N ILE A 111 5.42 -19.57 -13.29
CA ILE A 111 5.31 -18.83 -14.55
C ILE A 111 6.62 -18.10 -14.78
N SER A 112 7.23 -18.29 -15.96
CA SER A 112 8.44 -17.54 -16.31
C SER A 112 8.24 -16.04 -16.17
N ARG A 113 9.25 -15.32 -15.64
CA ARG A 113 9.18 -13.87 -15.40
C ARG A 113 8.68 -13.06 -16.60
N ARG A 114 9.11 -13.40 -17.82
CA ARG A 114 8.65 -12.73 -19.06
C ARG A 114 7.16 -12.93 -19.32
N ALA A 115 6.62 -14.11 -19.03
CA ALA A 115 5.19 -14.36 -19.13
C ALA A 115 4.42 -13.66 -18.00
N GLY A 116 4.93 -13.70 -16.77
CA GLY A 116 4.35 -13.00 -15.63
C GLY A 116 4.19 -11.49 -15.87
N VAL A 117 5.25 -10.82 -16.36
CA VAL A 117 5.20 -9.39 -16.71
C VAL A 117 4.13 -9.09 -17.77
N LYS A 118 3.99 -9.94 -18.80
CA LYS A 118 2.94 -9.76 -19.81
C LYS A 118 1.54 -9.94 -19.22
N ILE A 119 1.34 -10.95 -18.38
CA ILE A 119 0.06 -11.21 -17.71
C ILE A 119 -0.33 -10.04 -16.81
N VAL A 120 0.60 -9.59 -15.96
CA VAL A 120 0.36 -8.43 -15.08
C VAL A 120 0.11 -7.16 -15.90
N GLY A 121 0.91 -6.90 -16.94
CA GLY A 121 0.74 -5.73 -17.80
C GLY A 121 -0.62 -5.69 -18.52
N ILE A 122 -1.03 -6.80 -19.13
CA ILE A 122 -2.35 -6.92 -19.77
C ILE A 122 -3.46 -6.82 -18.72
N GLY A 123 -3.31 -7.50 -17.58
CA GLY A 123 -4.27 -7.47 -16.48
C GLY A 123 -4.50 -6.06 -15.95
N VAL A 124 -3.42 -5.31 -15.68
CA VAL A 124 -3.49 -3.91 -15.26
C VAL A 124 -4.14 -3.05 -16.34
N PHE A 125 -3.76 -3.23 -17.61
CA PHE A 125 -4.33 -2.47 -18.72
C PHE A 125 -5.85 -2.69 -18.87
N VAL A 126 -6.34 -3.91 -18.65
CA VAL A 126 -7.77 -4.23 -18.70
C VAL A 126 -8.49 -3.73 -17.45
N LEU A 127 -7.94 -3.99 -16.26
CA LEU A 127 -8.56 -3.62 -14.98
C LEU A 127 -8.56 -2.11 -14.74
N MET A 128 -7.69 -1.33 -15.39
CA MET A 128 -7.74 0.14 -15.29
C MET A 128 -8.88 0.76 -16.13
N GLN A 129 -9.39 0.10 -17.18
CA GLN A 129 -10.41 0.71 -18.06
C GLN A 129 -11.69 1.11 -17.29
N PRO A 130 -12.29 0.24 -16.46
CA PRO A 130 -13.47 0.63 -15.68
C PRO A 130 -13.18 1.78 -14.71
N VAL A 131 -11.97 1.82 -14.14
CA VAL A 131 -11.56 2.87 -13.20
C VAL A 131 -11.49 4.23 -13.90
N ILE A 132 -10.93 4.28 -15.11
CA ILE A 132 -10.82 5.51 -15.90
C ILE A 132 -12.19 5.95 -16.43
N LEU A 133 -12.94 5.03 -17.06
CA LEU A 133 -14.22 5.35 -17.70
C LEU A 133 -15.30 5.76 -16.69
N PHE A 134 -15.27 5.18 -15.49
CA PHE A 134 -16.26 5.41 -14.45
C PHE A 134 -15.71 6.17 -13.23
N TYR A 135 -14.61 6.91 -13.42
CA TYR A 135 -14.00 7.73 -12.36
C TYR A 135 -15.02 8.66 -11.67
N HIS A 136 -15.87 9.34 -12.45
CA HIS A 136 -16.92 10.23 -11.95
C HIS A 136 -18.01 9.51 -11.12
N HIS A 137 -18.11 8.19 -11.21
CA HIS A 137 -19.00 7.39 -10.37
C HIS A 137 -18.32 6.87 -9.09
N LYS A 138 -17.16 7.45 -8.71
CA LYS A 138 -16.43 7.13 -7.49
C LYS A 138 -15.92 5.68 -7.41
N VAL A 139 -15.64 5.07 -8.57
CA VAL A 139 -15.07 3.71 -8.66
C VAL A 139 -13.68 3.65 -8.05
N LEU A 140 -12.83 4.66 -8.30
CA LEU A 140 -11.50 4.72 -7.71
C LEU A 140 -11.58 4.81 -6.18
N ASP A 141 -12.44 5.70 -5.67
CA ASP A 141 -12.64 5.88 -4.23
C ASP A 141 -13.14 4.61 -3.53
N GLU A 142 -13.95 3.81 -4.21
CA GLU A 142 -14.41 2.52 -3.68
C GLU A 142 -13.27 1.50 -3.61
N ILE A 143 -12.43 1.41 -4.65
CA ILE A 143 -11.26 0.52 -4.64
C ILE A 143 -10.27 0.97 -3.56
N ASP A 144 -9.98 2.26 -3.50
CA ASP A 144 -9.04 2.84 -2.54
C ASP A 144 -9.51 2.64 -1.09
N TYR A 145 -10.81 2.84 -0.83
CA TYR A 145 -11.36 2.57 0.51
C TYR A 145 -11.15 1.11 0.94
N TRP A 146 -11.48 0.14 0.08
CA TRP A 146 -11.39 -1.28 0.43
C TRP A 146 -9.95 -1.79 0.50
N MET A 147 -9.07 -1.33 -0.40
CA MET A 147 -7.72 -1.88 -0.54
C MET A 147 -6.66 -1.01 0.15
N GLY A 148 -6.71 0.30 -0.06
CA GLY A 148 -5.72 1.27 0.42
C GLY A 148 -6.00 1.80 1.84
N THR A 149 -7.27 1.83 2.26
CA THR A 149 -7.66 2.34 3.58
C THR A 149 -8.01 1.19 4.54
N PHE A 150 -9.18 0.59 4.40
CA PHE A 150 -9.68 -0.43 5.35
C PHE A 150 -8.87 -1.73 5.25
N GLY A 151 -8.64 -2.22 4.03
CA GLY A 151 -7.89 -3.46 3.79
C GLY A 151 -6.45 -3.38 4.29
N LEU A 152 -5.80 -2.21 4.16
CA LEU A 152 -4.46 -1.97 4.68
C LEU A 152 -4.43 -2.07 6.20
N VAL A 153 -5.34 -1.39 6.91
CA VAL A 153 -5.43 -1.46 8.38
C VAL A 153 -5.73 -2.89 8.85
N LEU A 154 -6.63 -3.59 8.15
CA LEU A 154 -6.93 -4.99 8.43
C LEU A 154 -5.69 -5.89 8.24
N PHE A 155 -4.93 -5.68 7.16
CA PHE A 155 -3.71 -6.44 6.88
C PHE A 155 -2.64 -6.20 7.96
N VAL A 156 -2.43 -4.94 8.36
CA VAL A 156 -1.51 -4.57 9.45
C VAL A 156 -1.94 -5.19 10.78
N ALA A 157 -3.24 -5.19 11.10
CA ALA A 157 -3.76 -5.83 12.30
C ALA A 157 -3.51 -7.36 12.29
N MET A 158 -3.75 -8.03 11.16
CA MET A 158 -3.49 -9.46 11.02
C MET A 158 -2.00 -9.79 11.10
N GLU A 159 -1.15 -9.13 10.32
CA GLU A 159 0.28 -9.44 10.26
C GLU A 159 0.98 -9.15 11.60
N SER A 160 0.59 -8.07 12.29
CA SER A 160 1.17 -7.72 13.58
C SER A 160 0.82 -8.74 14.66
N VAL A 161 -0.41 -9.25 14.68
CA VAL A 161 -0.83 -10.32 15.60
C VAL A 161 -0.13 -11.64 15.26
N ILE A 162 -0.10 -12.01 13.98
CA ILE A 162 0.57 -13.24 13.52
C ILE A 162 2.05 -13.20 13.89
N PHE A 163 2.74 -12.11 13.58
CA PHE A 163 4.17 -11.99 13.82
C PHE A 163 4.50 -11.87 15.32
N ALA A 164 3.81 -11.01 16.05
CA ALA A 164 4.14 -10.73 17.44
C ALA A 164 3.71 -11.85 18.41
N TRP A 165 2.53 -12.43 18.20
CA TRP A 165 1.90 -13.35 19.16
C TRP A 165 1.88 -14.81 18.71
N ILE A 166 1.66 -15.10 17.42
CA ILE A 166 1.58 -16.49 16.93
C ILE A 166 2.97 -17.04 16.60
N PHE A 167 3.73 -16.37 15.73
CA PHE A 167 5.11 -16.76 15.40
C PHE A 167 6.05 -16.58 16.61
N GLY A 168 5.77 -15.57 17.43
CA GLY A 168 6.49 -15.24 18.65
C GLY A 168 7.59 -14.22 18.37
N LEU A 169 7.41 -13.00 18.90
CA LEU A 169 8.35 -11.90 18.69
C LEU A 169 9.78 -12.22 19.13
N ASP A 170 10.00 -13.16 20.05
CA ASP A 170 11.34 -13.55 20.48
C ASP A 170 12.18 -14.12 19.33
N LYS A 171 11.57 -14.92 18.45
CA LYS A 171 12.24 -15.45 17.24
C LYS A 171 12.51 -14.32 16.25
N GLY A 172 11.51 -13.50 15.96
CA GLY A 172 11.63 -12.37 15.05
C GLY A 172 12.64 -11.32 15.53
N TRP A 173 12.72 -11.06 16.84
CA TRP A 173 13.69 -10.14 17.43
C TRP A 173 15.13 -10.65 17.30
N LYS A 174 15.34 -11.97 17.43
CA LYS A 174 16.64 -12.59 17.19
C LYS A 174 17.04 -12.51 15.72
N GLU A 175 16.12 -12.88 14.81
CA GLU A 175 16.35 -12.85 13.36
C GLU A 175 16.66 -11.42 12.89
N MET A 176 15.92 -10.42 13.36
CA MET A 176 16.12 -9.02 13.01
C MET A 176 17.51 -8.49 13.40
N HIS A 177 18.11 -9.05 14.45
CA HIS A 177 19.45 -8.66 14.90
C HIS A 177 20.57 -9.53 14.32
N GLU A 178 20.25 -10.53 13.50
CA GLU A 178 21.25 -11.31 12.77
C GLU A 178 21.81 -10.48 11.62
N GLY A 179 23.11 -10.16 11.66
CA GLY A 179 23.74 -9.31 10.65
C GLY A 179 23.39 -7.82 10.75
N ALA A 180 22.74 -7.40 11.84
CA ALA A 180 22.31 -6.01 12.01
C ALA A 180 23.48 -5.05 12.31
N ASP A 181 23.58 -3.99 11.51
CA ASP A 181 24.53 -2.89 11.72
C ASP A 181 24.05 -1.95 12.83
N LEU A 182 22.74 -1.85 13.04
CA LEU A 182 22.12 -1.06 14.10
C LEU A 182 21.29 -1.95 15.04
N ARG A 183 21.66 -2.00 16.32
CA ARG A 183 20.82 -2.71 17.30
C ARG A 183 19.63 -1.86 17.73
N VAL A 184 18.44 -2.40 17.55
CA VAL A 184 17.19 -1.72 17.88
C VAL A 184 17.05 -1.63 19.41
N PRO A 185 16.75 -0.43 19.97
CA PRO A 185 16.55 -0.27 21.41
C PRO A 185 15.42 -1.17 21.94
N ARG A 186 15.63 -1.75 23.13
CA ARG A 186 14.69 -2.74 23.72
C ARG A 186 13.28 -2.20 23.99
N VAL A 187 13.09 -0.88 24.02
CA VAL A 187 11.74 -0.29 24.09
C VAL A 187 10.88 -0.72 22.90
N PHE A 188 11.46 -0.80 21.69
CA PHE A 188 10.75 -1.21 20.49
C PHE A 188 10.29 -2.67 20.52
N TYR A 189 10.97 -3.53 21.27
CA TYR A 189 10.48 -4.89 21.51
C TYR A 189 9.08 -4.86 22.14
N TYR A 190 8.87 -4.04 23.18
CA TYR A 190 7.57 -3.93 23.84
C TYR A 190 6.54 -3.19 22.99
N ILE A 191 6.97 -2.21 22.19
CA ILE A 191 6.11 -1.51 21.24
C ILE A 191 5.57 -2.51 20.20
N MET A 192 6.46 -3.26 19.55
CA MET A 192 6.06 -4.27 18.55
C MET A 192 5.24 -5.41 19.15
N LYS A 193 5.51 -5.80 20.40
CA LYS A 193 4.79 -6.90 21.06
C LYS A 193 3.38 -6.51 21.48
N TYR A 194 3.20 -5.28 22.00
CA TYR A 194 1.96 -4.92 22.68
C TYR A 194 1.29 -3.69 22.08
N VAL A 195 2.05 -2.61 21.87
CA VAL A 195 1.48 -1.32 21.42
C VAL A 195 0.99 -1.41 19.98
N THR A 196 1.82 -1.90 19.06
CA THR A 196 1.48 -1.97 17.63
C THR A 196 0.27 -2.87 17.37
N PRO A 197 0.20 -4.13 17.86
CA PRO A 197 -0.97 -4.97 17.63
C PRO A 197 -2.23 -4.42 18.31
N ALA A 198 -2.12 -3.89 19.54
CA ALA A 198 -3.26 -3.33 20.25
C ALA A 198 -3.80 -2.08 19.53
N PHE A 199 -2.92 -1.20 19.06
CA PHE A 199 -3.32 0.00 18.31
C PHE A 199 -3.94 -0.35 16.97
N ALA A 200 -3.35 -1.29 16.21
CA ALA A 200 -3.91 -1.75 14.94
C ALA A 200 -5.30 -2.38 15.12
N MET A 201 -5.47 -3.21 16.14
CA MET A 201 -6.78 -3.79 16.49
C MET A 201 -7.78 -2.71 16.93
N ALA A 202 -7.36 -1.73 17.73
CA ALA A 202 -8.23 -0.63 18.15
C ALA A 202 -8.67 0.22 16.95
N MET A 203 -7.78 0.52 16.01
CA MET A 203 -8.12 1.19 14.75
C MET A 203 -9.12 0.38 13.93
N LEU A 204 -8.93 -0.93 13.82
CA LEU A 204 -9.86 -1.80 13.07
C LEU A 204 -11.25 -1.80 13.71
N VAL A 205 -11.34 -1.89 15.04
CA VAL A 205 -12.62 -1.80 15.77
C VAL A 205 -13.27 -0.43 15.58
N TRP A 206 -12.47 0.65 15.64
CA TRP A 206 -12.97 1.99 15.40
C TRP A 206 -13.54 2.15 13.98
N PHE A 207 -12.82 1.70 12.94
CA PHE A 207 -13.34 1.69 11.57
C PHE A 207 -14.63 0.87 11.43
N ALA A 208 -14.70 -0.29 12.10
CA ALA A 208 -15.88 -1.14 12.08
C ALA A 208 -17.10 -0.44 12.72
N TYR A 209 -16.88 0.32 13.78
CA TYR A 209 -17.91 1.08 14.49
C TYR A 209 -18.34 2.35 13.75
N ASP A 210 -17.38 3.12 13.22
CA ASP A 210 -17.61 4.48 12.70
C ASP A 210 -18.50 4.50 11.44
N GLY A 211 -18.29 3.56 10.52
CA GLY A 211 -19.01 3.62 9.25
C GLY A 211 -18.92 2.40 8.35
N LEU A 212 -18.29 1.30 8.79
CA LEU A 212 -18.12 0.12 7.95
C LEU A 212 -19.48 -0.47 7.50
N LEU A 213 -20.46 -0.54 8.41
CA LEU A 213 -21.79 -1.05 8.07
C LEU A 213 -22.51 -0.17 7.05
N ASP A 214 -22.40 1.15 7.21
CA ASP A 214 -23.01 2.13 6.31
C ASP A 214 -22.35 2.08 4.93
N LYS A 215 -21.02 1.92 4.89
CA LYS A 215 -20.26 1.74 3.64
C LYS A 215 -20.60 0.42 2.95
N ILE A 216 -20.73 -0.68 3.68
CA ILE A 216 -21.16 -1.97 3.12
C ILE A 216 -22.55 -1.85 2.49
N ARG A 217 -23.48 -1.22 3.20
CA ARG A 217 -24.87 -1.01 2.77
C ARG A 217 -25.05 0.13 1.75
N MET A 218 -23.96 0.84 1.41
CA MET A 218 -23.98 2.01 0.52
C MET A 218 -25.03 3.06 0.97
N VAL A 219 -25.13 3.29 2.28
CA VAL A 219 -26.04 4.30 2.85
C VAL A 219 -25.60 5.68 2.34
N GLY A 220 -26.55 6.49 1.87
CA GLY A 220 -26.26 7.82 1.31
C GLY A 220 -25.70 7.84 -0.12
N VAL A 221 -25.48 6.69 -0.75
CA VAL A 221 -25.01 6.64 -2.15
C VAL A 221 -26.18 6.76 -3.12
N ALA A 222 -26.09 7.74 -4.02
CA ALA A 222 -27.04 7.95 -5.12
C ALA A 222 -27.20 6.68 -5.98
N ALA A 223 -28.43 6.39 -6.42
CA ALA A 223 -28.74 5.16 -7.14
C ALA A 223 -27.91 4.99 -8.43
N GLU A 224 -27.53 6.09 -9.07
CA GLU A 224 -26.71 6.13 -10.28
C GLU A 224 -25.29 5.55 -10.08
N HIS A 225 -24.67 5.76 -8.92
CA HIS A 225 -23.31 5.27 -8.65
C HIS A 225 -23.27 3.79 -8.27
N ARG A 226 -24.35 3.24 -7.71
CA ARG A 226 -24.38 1.89 -7.11
C ARG A 226 -23.90 0.78 -8.06
N PRO A 227 -24.31 0.71 -9.34
CA PRO A 227 -23.84 -0.34 -10.24
C PRO A 227 -22.31 -0.33 -10.41
N TYR A 228 -21.72 0.86 -10.47
CA TYR A 228 -20.27 1.05 -10.63
C TYR A 228 -19.50 0.71 -9.35
N LEU A 229 -20.07 1.00 -8.17
CA LEU A 229 -19.48 0.55 -6.91
C LEU A 229 -19.51 -0.98 -6.78
N TRP A 230 -20.60 -1.62 -7.23
CA TRP A 230 -20.66 -3.09 -7.29
C TRP A 230 -19.66 -3.66 -8.30
N LEU A 231 -19.44 -2.99 -9.44
CA LEU A 231 -18.37 -3.35 -10.38
C LEU A 231 -16.99 -3.29 -9.71
N ALA A 232 -16.69 -2.22 -8.98
CA ALA A 232 -15.44 -2.08 -8.22
C ALA A 232 -15.23 -3.23 -7.22
N ARG A 233 -16.27 -3.54 -6.42
CA ARG A 233 -16.24 -4.68 -5.48
C ARG A 233 -16.09 -6.02 -6.20
N GLY A 234 -16.75 -6.19 -7.34
CA GLY A 234 -16.62 -7.36 -8.19
C GLY A 234 -15.19 -7.56 -8.68
N MET A 235 -14.51 -6.48 -9.09
CA MET A 235 -13.10 -6.52 -9.50
C MET A 235 -12.18 -6.94 -8.35
N ILE A 236 -12.42 -6.42 -7.14
CA ILE A 236 -11.67 -6.81 -5.94
C ILE A 236 -11.89 -8.29 -5.63
N LEU A 237 -13.14 -8.75 -5.63
CA LEU A 237 -13.47 -10.15 -5.36
C LEU A 237 -12.91 -11.10 -6.42
N LEU A 238 -12.88 -10.67 -7.70
CA LEU A 238 -12.24 -11.41 -8.77
C LEU A 238 -10.74 -11.57 -8.51
N MET A 239 -10.05 -10.48 -8.14
CA MET A 239 -8.62 -10.52 -7.84
C MET A 239 -8.34 -11.39 -6.60
N ALA A 240 -9.11 -11.22 -5.53
CA ALA A 240 -9.00 -12.05 -4.33
C ALA A 240 -9.24 -13.54 -4.66
N GLY A 241 -10.26 -13.84 -5.47
CA GLY A 241 -10.53 -15.20 -5.94
C GLY A 241 -9.40 -15.77 -6.77
N PHE A 242 -8.77 -14.97 -7.65
CA PHE A 242 -7.59 -15.36 -8.41
C PHE A 242 -6.41 -15.71 -7.50
N LEU A 243 -6.13 -14.89 -6.48
CA LEU A 243 -5.05 -15.14 -5.52
C LEU A 243 -5.31 -16.40 -4.69
N VAL A 244 -6.53 -16.57 -4.16
CA VAL A 244 -6.93 -17.76 -3.38
C VAL A 244 -6.85 -19.02 -4.24
N TRP A 245 -7.34 -18.96 -5.47
CA TRP A 245 -7.22 -20.06 -6.43
C TRP A 245 -5.76 -20.37 -6.73
N GLY A 246 -4.91 -19.36 -6.93
CA GLY A 246 -3.49 -19.53 -7.19
C GLY A 246 -2.78 -20.25 -6.05
N VAL A 247 -3.05 -19.85 -4.79
CA VAL A 247 -2.51 -20.51 -3.59
C VAL A 247 -2.99 -21.96 -3.51
N TRP A 248 -4.29 -22.20 -3.70
CA TRP A 248 -4.86 -23.54 -3.69
C TRP A 248 -4.25 -24.43 -4.78
N TYR A 249 -4.04 -23.88 -5.98
CA TYR A 249 -3.43 -24.59 -7.10
C TYR A 249 -1.98 -24.95 -6.77
N ALA A 250 -1.17 -23.97 -6.32
CA ALA A 250 0.21 -24.17 -5.91
C ALA A 250 0.33 -25.25 -4.82
N TRP A 251 -0.55 -25.24 -3.83
CA TRP A 251 -0.56 -26.23 -2.76
C TRP A 251 -0.84 -27.65 -3.29
N ARG A 252 -1.75 -27.81 -4.26
CA ARG A 252 -2.05 -29.10 -4.87
C ARG A 252 -0.96 -29.60 -5.80
N THR A 253 -0.29 -28.71 -6.53
CA THR A 253 0.72 -29.10 -7.52
C THR A 253 2.13 -29.22 -6.94
N HIS A 254 2.42 -28.53 -5.84
CA HIS A 254 3.75 -28.46 -5.23
C HIS A 254 3.73 -28.73 -3.71
N PRO A 255 3.28 -29.92 -3.25
CA PRO A 255 3.14 -30.23 -1.82
C PRO A 255 4.44 -30.30 -1.01
N LYS A 256 5.62 -30.13 -1.63
CA LYS A 256 6.92 -30.36 -0.98
C LYS A 256 7.47 -29.19 -0.13
N PHE A 257 6.88 -27.99 -0.19
CA PHE A 257 7.44 -26.83 0.52
C PHE A 257 7.52 -27.01 2.04
N PHE A 258 6.67 -27.85 2.63
CA PHE A 258 6.69 -28.14 4.07
C PHE A 258 7.52 -29.37 4.45
N ALA A 259 7.92 -30.21 3.48
CA ALA A 259 8.71 -31.41 3.77
C ALA A 259 10.19 -31.11 3.99
N ASP A 260 10.71 -30.06 3.34
CA ASP A 260 12.13 -29.67 3.48
C ASP A 260 12.40 -28.94 4.82
N VAL A 261 11.37 -28.34 5.44
CA VAL A 261 11.49 -27.66 6.75
C VAL A 261 11.63 -28.67 7.89
N ASP A 262 10.87 -29.78 7.85
CA ASP A 262 10.97 -30.85 8.85
C ASP A 262 12.33 -31.57 8.79
N SER A 263 12.92 -31.72 7.59
CA SER A 263 14.23 -32.37 7.44
C SER A 263 15.41 -31.53 7.98
N ASP A 264 15.30 -30.21 7.95
CA ASP A 264 16.33 -29.31 8.50
C ASP A 264 16.24 -29.22 10.04
N GLU A 265 15.06 -29.39 10.63
CA GLU A 265 14.91 -29.52 12.10
C GLU A 265 15.38 -30.89 12.63
N GLU A 266 15.14 -31.99 11.90
CA GLU A 266 15.66 -33.32 12.26
C GLU A 266 17.18 -33.45 12.05
N ALA A 267 17.77 -32.75 11.08
CA ALA A 267 19.23 -32.74 10.88
C ALA A 267 19.98 -31.86 11.89
N ALA A 268 19.26 -31.00 12.63
CA ALA A 268 19.80 -30.10 13.64
C ALA A 268 19.59 -30.58 15.10
N SER A 269 18.91 -31.72 15.30
CA SER A 269 18.73 -32.42 16.59
C SER A 269 19.72 -33.57 16.77
#